data_AF-A0A7S4MT23-F1
#
_entry.id   AF-A0A7S4MT23-F1
#
_cell.length_a   1.000
_cell.length_b   1.000
_cell.length_c   1.000
_cell.angle_alpha   90.00
_cell.angle_beta   90.00
_cell.angle_gamma   90.00
#
_symmetry.space_group_name_H-M   'P 1'
#
loop_
_entity.id
_entity.type
_entity.pdbx_description
1 polymer ?
#
loop_
_entity_poly.entity_id
_entity_poly.type
_entity_poly.pdbx_seq_one_letter_code
_entity_poly.pdbx_strand_id
1 'polypeptide(L)'
;GDGSAGGGGGGHGGHGHQENFPTKLHRILSTRLDVAHIISWQPHGRAWKVHRPSEFIADVVPQYFNIRVYHSFHRQVNGWGFRRIGGAGPDADGDYHEVF
;
A
#
# COMPACT_ATOMS: atom_id res chain seq x y z
N GLY A 1 -40.69 35.95 3.32
CA GLY A 1 -40.28 35.54 4.67
C GLY A 1 -40.45 34.05 4.73
N ASP A 2 -39.53 33.26 5.23
CA ASP A 2 -38.61 33.43 6.35
C ASP A 2 -37.52 32.35 6.10
N GLY A 3 -36.21 32.51 6.29
CA GLY A 3 -35.51 33.45 7.15
C GLY A 3 -34.91 32.79 8.40
N SER A 4 -34.21 31.64 8.31
CA SER A 4 -33.23 31.21 9.36
C SER A 4 -32.52 29.91 8.96
N ALA A 5 -31.30 29.56 9.38
CA ALA A 5 -30.08 30.23 9.87
C ALA A 5 -29.15 29.10 10.39
N GLY A 6 -27.83 29.30 10.28
CA GLY A 6 -26.81 28.56 11.05
C GLY A 6 -26.29 27.30 10.34
N GLY A 7 -25.00 27.12 10.06
CA GLY A 7 -23.81 27.69 10.71
C GLY A 7 -22.90 26.52 11.08
N GLY A 8 -21.64 26.54 10.64
CA GLY A 8 -20.69 25.50 10.99
C GLY A 8 -19.47 25.50 10.09
N GLY A 9 -18.59 26.49 10.30
CA GLY A 9 -17.26 26.49 9.70
C GLY A 9 -16.45 25.27 10.13
N GLY A 10 -15.66 24.77 9.20
CA GLY A 10 -14.62 23.76 9.42
C GLY A 10 -13.47 24.01 8.46
N GLY A 11 -12.79 25.14 8.66
CA GLY A 11 -11.52 25.42 7.99
C GLY A 11 -10.42 24.57 8.59
N HIS A 12 -9.94 23.59 7.83
CA HIS A 12 -8.54 23.13 7.78
C HIS A 12 -8.38 22.64 6.32
N GLY A 13 -7.69 23.35 5.43
CA GLY A 13 -6.29 23.70 5.56
C GLY A 13 -5.44 22.51 5.11
N GLY A 14 -5.28 22.34 3.78
CA GLY A 14 -4.32 21.40 3.21
C GLY A 14 -4.93 20.47 2.16
N HIS A 15 -4.62 20.75 0.89
CA HIS A 15 -4.76 19.80 -0.20
C HIS A 15 -3.77 18.63 0.02
N GLY A 16 -4.10 17.69 0.91
CA GLY A 16 -3.34 16.46 1.07
C GLY A 16 -3.75 15.51 -0.04
N HIS A 17 -2.97 15.45 -1.12
CA HIS A 17 -3.09 14.39 -2.13
C HIS A 17 -3.23 13.06 -1.39
N GLN A 18 -4.35 12.37 -1.55
CA GLN A 18 -4.50 10.98 -1.09
C GLN A 18 -3.29 10.24 -1.66
N GLU A 19 -2.29 9.92 -0.82
CA GLU A 19 -1.06 9.25 -1.28
C GLU A 19 -1.49 8.06 -2.14
N ASN A 20 -1.06 8.07 -3.41
CA ASN A 20 -1.44 7.02 -4.35
C ASN A 20 -0.88 5.67 -3.87
N PHE A 21 -1.45 4.57 -4.36
CA PHE A 21 -1.11 3.23 -3.90
C PHE A 21 0.41 2.94 -3.87
N PRO A 22 1.20 3.30 -4.91
CA PRO A 22 2.63 3.10 -4.89
C PRO A 22 3.32 3.89 -3.77
N THR A 23 2.98 5.17 -3.56
CA THR A 23 3.60 5.97 -2.48
C THR A 23 3.38 5.35 -1.11
N LYS A 24 2.15 4.88 -0.83
CA LYS A 24 1.84 4.20 0.44
C LYS A 24 2.61 2.91 0.60
N LEU A 25 2.70 2.11 -0.47
CA LEU A 25 3.43 0.85 -0.46
C LEU A 25 4.94 1.05 -0.21
N HIS A 26 5.55 2.01 -0.91
CA HIS A 26 6.97 2.38 -0.71
C HIS A 26 7.22 2.79 0.74
N ARG A 27 6.32 3.59 1.30
CA ARG A 27 6.40 4.03 2.70
C ARG A 27 6.34 2.85 3.67
N ILE A 28 5.43 1.89 3.49
CA ILE A 28 5.39 0.68 4.33
C ILE A 28 6.73 -0.05 4.27
N LEU A 29 7.21 -0.35 3.07
CA LEU A 29 8.43 -1.12 2.84
C LEU A 29 9.70 -0.43 3.39
N SER A 30 9.72 0.91 3.40
CA SER A 30 10.90 1.69 3.80
C SER A 30 10.89 2.16 5.25
N THR A 31 9.72 2.28 5.89
CA THR A 31 9.59 2.85 7.25
C THR A 31 9.22 1.81 8.31
N ARG A 32 8.50 0.75 7.95
CA ARG A 32 8.05 -0.28 8.89
C ARG A 32 9.02 -1.46 8.93
N LEU A 33 10.18 -1.25 9.53
CA LEU A 33 11.17 -2.32 9.72
C LEU A 33 10.67 -3.42 10.67
N ASP A 34 9.72 -3.09 11.55
CA ASP A 34 9.04 -4.01 12.45
C ASP A 34 8.23 -5.10 11.71
N VAL A 35 7.73 -4.79 10.51
CA VAL A 35 6.92 -5.72 9.69
C VAL A 35 7.72 -6.33 8.53
N ALA A 36 9.05 -6.21 8.52
CA ALA A 36 9.90 -6.77 7.47
C ALA A 36 9.71 -8.30 7.31
N HIS A 37 9.34 -9.00 8.38
CA HIS A 37 9.02 -10.44 8.35
C HIS A 37 7.66 -10.76 7.71
N ILE A 38 6.79 -9.76 7.52
CA ILE A 38 5.47 -9.86 6.87
C ILE A 38 5.57 -9.39 5.42
N ILE A 39 6.21 -8.24 5.18
CA ILE A 39 6.44 -7.65 3.86
C ILE A 39 7.79 -6.94 3.84
N SER A 40 8.63 -7.21 2.84
CA SER A 40 9.94 -6.57 2.72
C SER A 40 10.35 -6.34 1.28
N TRP A 41 11.32 -5.44 1.11
CA TRP A 41 12.15 -5.40 -0.09
C TRP A 41 12.94 -6.72 -0.23
N GLN A 42 13.20 -7.11 -1.47
CA GLN A 42 14.21 -8.11 -1.83
C GLN A 42 15.62 -7.51 -1.67
N PRO A 43 16.68 -8.33 -1.53
CA PRO A 43 18.04 -7.86 -1.28
C PRO A 43 18.56 -6.82 -2.28
N HIS A 44 18.08 -6.88 -3.53
CA HIS A 44 18.47 -5.95 -4.59
C HIS A 44 17.68 -4.63 -4.60
N GLY A 45 16.68 -4.46 -3.71
CA GLY A 45 15.94 -3.21 -3.50
C GLY A 45 15.00 -2.77 -4.62
N ARG A 46 14.74 -3.62 -5.63
CA ARG A 46 13.89 -3.29 -6.79
C ARG A 46 12.57 -4.07 -6.85
N ALA A 47 12.40 -5.02 -5.95
CA ALA A 47 11.21 -5.86 -5.86
C ALA A 47 10.91 -6.07 -4.39
N TRP A 48 9.67 -6.38 -4.08
CA TRP A 48 9.23 -6.65 -2.72
C TRP A 48 8.42 -7.94 -2.67
N LYS A 49 8.29 -8.53 -1.49
CA LYS A 49 7.52 -9.77 -1.31
C LYS A 49 6.72 -9.70 -0.02
N VAL A 50 5.51 -10.22 -0.07
CA VAL A 50 4.69 -10.50 1.12
C VAL A 50 4.99 -11.94 1.53
N HIS A 51 5.66 -12.10 2.67
CA HIS A 51 6.02 -13.40 3.25
C HIS A 51 4.85 -14.03 3.99
N ARG A 52 3.99 -13.20 4.60
CA ARG A 52 2.84 -13.65 5.40
C ARG A 52 1.56 -12.91 5.00
N PRO A 53 0.85 -13.38 3.95
CA PRO A 53 -0.34 -12.71 3.41
C PRO A 53 -1.46 -12.49 4.44
N SER A 54 -1.67 -13.45 5.35
CA SER A 54 -2.71 -13.36 6.38
C SER A 54 -2.42 -12.25 7.39
N GLU A 55 -1.20 -12.20 7.94
CA GLU A 55 -0.76 -11.14 8.87
C GLU A 55 -0.71 -9.79 8.15
N PHE A 56 -0.28 -9.76 6.88
CA PHE A 56 -0.27 -8.53 6.10
C PHE A 56 -1.67 -7.90 6.00
N ILE A 57 -2.69 -8.72 5.71
CA ILE A 57 -4.07 -8.23 5.55
C ILE A 57 -4.73 -7.89 6.88
N ALA A 58 -4.42 -8.62 7.95
CA ALA A 58 -4.98 -8.37 9.27
C ALA A 58 -4.36 -7.15 9.95
N ASP A 59 -3.04 -7.02 9.87
CA ASP A 59 -2.29 -6.12 10.75
C ASP A 59 -1.76 -4.89 10.00
N VAL A 60 -1.30 -5.03 8.76
CA VAL A 60 -0.64 -3.93 8.03
C VAL A 60 -1.63 -3.17 7.16
N VAL A 61 -2.32 -3.87 6.24
CA VAL A 61 -3.19 -3.25 5.23
C VAL A 61 -4.24 -2.30 5.80
N PRO A 62 -4.97 -2.61 6.90
CA PRO A 62 -6.00 -1.72 7.43
C PRO A 62 -5.47 -0.36 7.92
N GLN A 63 -4.16 -0.26 8.20
CA GLN A 63 -3.53 0.99 8.63
C GLN A 63 -3.25 1.96 7.45
N TYR A 64 -3.18 1.46 6.21
CA TYR A 64 -2.76 2.23 5.03
C TYR A 64 -3.79 2.24 3.89
N PHE A 65 -4.55 1.15 3.75
CA PHE A 65 -5.51 0.93 2.66
C PHE A 65 -6.87 0.53 3.23
N ASN A 66 -7.96 0.97 2.59
CA ASN A 66 -9.30 0.50 2.90
C ASN A 66 -9.60 -0.84 2.20
N ILE A 67 -8.72 -1.82 2.39
CA ILE A 67 -8.79 -3.15 1.78
C ILE A 67 -8.83 -4.19 2.89
N ARG A 68 -9.69 -5.19 2.74
CA ARG A 68 -9.90 -6.24 3.77
C ARG A 68 -9.51 -7.64 3.33
N VAL A 69 -9.19 -7.81 2.04
CA VAL A 69 -8.89 -9.13 1.45
C VAL A 69 -7.69 -9.06 0.53
N TYR A 70 -6.85 -10.09 0.57
CA TYR A 70 -5.59 -10.15 -0.16
C TYR A 70 -5.78 -10.03 -1.68
N HIS A 71 -6.84 -10.63 -2.22
CA HIS A 71 -7.16 -10.56 -3.64
C HIS A 71 -7.36 -9.12 -4.14
N SER A 72 -8.05 -8.30 -3.35
CA SER A 72 -8.27 -6.89 -3.71
C SER A 72 -6.99 -6.08 -3.64
N PHE A 73 -6.10 -6.39 -2.69
CA PHE A 73 -4.75 -5.81 -2.65
C PHE A 73 -3.96 -6.19 -3.91
N HIS A 74 -3.95 -7.47 -4.28
CA HIS A 74 -3.31 -7.94 -5.52
C HIS A 74 -3.88 -7.27 -6.77
N ARG A 75 -5.17 -6.98 -6.83
CA ARG A 75 -5.75 -6.21 -7.95
C ARG A 75 -5.20 -4.79 -8.03
N GLN A 76 -4.99 -4.12 -6.91
CA GLN A 76 -4.35 -2.80 -6.89
C GLN A 76 -2.90 -2.89 -7.36
N VAL A 77 -2.13 -3.86 -6.87
CA VAL A 77 -0.76 -4.16 -7.32
C VAL A 77 -0.71 -4.32 -8.84
N ASN A 78 -1.53 -5.21 -9.39
CA ASN A 78 -1.60 -5.45 -10.83
C ASN A 78 -2.09 -4.21 -11.62
N GLY A 79 -3.08 -3.48 -11.08
CA GLY A 79 -3.64 -2.28 -11.72
C GLY A 79 -2.64 -1.12 -11.80
N TRP A 80 -1.67 -1.09 -10.89
CA TRP A 80 -0.55 -0.14 -10.92
C TRP A 80 0.65 -0.63 -11.73
N GLY A 81 0.56 -1.79 -12.39
CA GLY A 81 1.60 -2.29 -13.30
C GLY A 81 2.70 -3.11 -12.62
N PHE A 82 2.56 -3.44 -11.33
CA PHE A 82 3.49 -4.36 -10.68
C PHE A 82 3.33 -5.74 -11.32
N ARG A 83 4.46 -6.37 -11.65
CA ARG A 83 4.50 -7.70 -12.24
C ARG A 83 5.20 -8.64 -11.27
N ARG A 84 4.57 -9.78 -11.02
CA ARG A 84 5.20 -10.86 -10.27
C ARG A 84 6.37 -11.43 -11.06
N ILE A 85 7.53 -11.47 -10.42
CA ILE A 85 8.74 -12.16 -10.91
C ILE A 85 8.43 -13.66 -10.90
N GLY A 86 8.16 -14.20 -12.07
CA GLY A 86 8.03 -15.64 -12.28
C GLY A 86 9.39 -16.27 -12.54
N GLY A 87 9.70 -17.37 -11.86
CA GLY A 87 10.91 -18.16 -12.11
C GLY A 87 11.39 -18.97 -10.91
N ALA A 88 12.34 -19.85 -11.15
CA ALA A 88 13.15 -20.49 -10.12
C ALA A 88 14.40 -19.63 -9.87
N GLY A 89 14.58 -19.13 -8.65
CA GLY A 89 15.71 -18.29 -8.27
C GLY A 89 15.49 -17.57 -6.94
N PRO A 90 16.48 -16.79 -6.46
CA PRO A 90 16.40 -16.07 -5.18
C PRO A 90 15.23 -15.07 -5.12
N ASP A 91 14.81 -14.56 -6.28
CA ASP A 91 13.75 -13.56 -6.42
C ASP A 91 12.37 -14.17 -6.73
N ALA A 92 12.22 -15.50 -6.61
CA ALA A 92 10.97 -16.19 -6.86
C ALA A 92 9.84 -15.65 -5.97
N ASP A 93 8.70 -15.35 -6.61
CA ASP A 93 7.47 -14.80 -6.02
C ASP A 93 7.55 -13.35 -5.50
N GLY A 94 8.53 -12.54 -5.90
CA GLY A 94 8.54 -11.10 -5.66
C GLY A 94 7.65 -10.33 -6.64
N ASP A 95 7.13 -9.16 -6.25
CA ASP A 95 6.46 -8.19 -7.12
C ASP A 95 7.44 -7.06 -7.48
N TYR A 96 7.59 -6.77 -8.78
CA TYR A 96 8.53 -5.81 -9.36
C TYR A 96 7.82 -4.75 -10.20
N HIS A 97 8.38 -3.54 -10.27
CA HIS A 97 7.90 -2.47 -11.15
C HIS A 97 9.09 -1.69 -11.72
N GLU A 98 9.08 -1.37 -13.02
CA GLU A 98 10.27 -0.83 -13.73
C GLU A 98 10.68 0.59 -13.31
N VAL A 99 9.76 1.34 -12.71
CA VAL A 99 9.97 2.73 -12.27
C VAL A 99 9.76 2.93 -10.77
N PHE A 100 9.87 1.85 -9.98
CA PHE A 100 9.59 1.86 -8.54
C PHE A 100 10.78 1.33 -7.72
#